data_AF-A0A512JG18-F1
#
_entry.id   AF-A0A512JG18-F1
#
_cell.length_a   1.000
_cell.length_b   1.000
_cell.length_c   1.000
_cell.angle_alpha   90.00
_cell.angle_beta   90.00
_cell.angle_gamma   90.00
#
_symmetry.space_group_name_H-M   'P 1'
#
loop_
_entity.id
_entity.type
_entity.pdbx_description
1 polymer ?
#
loop_
_entity_poly.entity_id
_entity_poly.type
_entity_poly.pdbx_seq_one_letter_code
_entity_poly.pdbx_strand_id
1 'polypeptide(L)'
;MNQRQHAPVFQFFREALGGYRGAGLCDHRLGLVLDEYLGHLARSISGGEMTVAEGLVLGNRVVRFASHVVPLDEARHVPRDRPAPPPAPSRPFPWRENTLVRDAEGRDGSWRKPGEPVARARCPTCTGT
;
A
#
# COMPACT_ATOMS: atom_id res chain seq x y z
N MET A 1 -30.46 37.54 10.39
CA MET A 1 -29.40 36.64 9.86
C MET A 1 -30.09 35.41 9.31
N ASN A 2 -30.30 35.35 7.99
CA ASN A 2 -30.88 34.17 7.34
C ASN A 2 -29.83 33.06 7.34
N GLN A 3 -29.92 32.14 8.30
CA GLN A 3 -29.29 30.83 8.16
C GLN A 3 -29.95 30.19 6.94
N ARG A 4 -29.29 30.29 5.78
CA ARG A 4 -29.61 29.45 4.63
C ARG A 4 -29.50 28.02 5.15
N GLN A 5 -30.63 27.41 5.47
CA GLN A 5 -30.68 26.03 5.90
C GLN A 5 -29.99 25.24 4.79
N HIS A 6 -28.79 24.75 5.10
CA HIS A 6 -28.09 23.83 4.21
C HIS A 6 -29.07 22.72 3.87
N ALA A 7 -29.17 22.39 2.58
CA ALA A 7 -30.22 21.51 2.06
C ALA A 7 -30.47 20.33 3.01
N PRO A 8 -31.73 20.07 3.45
CA PRO A 8 -32.06 19.15 4.55
C PRO A 8 -31.48 17.74 4.35
N VAL A 9 -31.21 17.34 3.11
CA VAL A 9 -30.58 16.07 2.77
C VAL A 9 -29.11 15.97 3.22
N PHE A 10 -28.35 17.07 3.22
CA PHE A 10 -26.97 17.03 3.72
C PHE A 10 -26.93 16.91 5.24
N GLN A 11 -27.92 17.47 5.92
CA GLN A 11 -28.08 17.22 7.36
C GLN A 11 -28.37 15.73 7.63
N PHE A 12 -29.26 15.11 6.84
CA PHE A 12 -29.50 13.67 6.91
C PHE A 12 -28.21 12.84 6.72
N PHE A 13 -27.35 13.18 5.75
CA PHE A 13 -26.09 12.48 5.56
C PHE A 13 -25.12 12.64 6.75
N ARG A 14 -25.09 13.83 7.36
CA ARG A 14 -24.26 14.09 8.55
C ARG A 14 -24.79 13.32 9.78
N GLU A 15 -26.10 13.26 9.95
CA GLU A 15 -26.74 12.46 11.00
C GLU A 15 -26.47 10.96 10.81
N ALA A 16 -26.57 10.45 9.58
CA ALA A 16 -26.22 9.06 9.26
C ALA A 16 -24.74 8.77 9.58
N LEU A 17 -23.82 9.66 9.18
CA LEU A 17 -22.41 9.56 9.50
C LEU A 17 -22.15 9.58 11.01
N GLY A 18 -22.89 10.43 11.75
CA GLY A 18 -22.89 10.44 13.21
C GLY A 18 -23.32 9.11 13.81
N GLY A 19 -24.35 8.48 13.25
CA GLY A 19 -24.80 7.14 13.64
C GLY A 19 -23.72 6.06 13.44
N TYR A 20 -23.04 6.05 12.30
CA TYR A 20 -21.94 5.11 12.05
C TYR A 20 -20.78 5.30 13.03
N ARG A 21 -20.44 6.55 13.37
CA ARG A 21 -19.42 6.86 14.39
C ARG A 21 -19.85 6.38 15.79
N GLY A 22 -21.09 6.67 16.18
CA GLY A 22 -21.63 6.24 17.48
C GLY A 22 -21.70 4.72 17.63
N ALA A 23 -21.91 4.00 16.51
CA ALA A 23 -21.92 2.54 16.46
C ALA A 23 -20.50 1.91 16.37
N GLY A 24 -19.43 2.71 16.30
CA GLY A 24 -18.07 2.21 16.13
C GLY A 24 -17.79 1.58 14.75
N LEU A 25 -18.67 1.82 13.77
CA LEU A 25 -18.55 1.28 12.41
C LEU A 25 -17.67 2.13 11.50
N CYS A 26 -17.36 3.36 11.92
CA CYS A 26 -16.51 4.29 11.21
C CYS A 26 -15.48 4.85 12.19
N ASP A 27 -14.20 4.85 11.79
CA ASP A 27 -13.12 5.45 12.56
C ASP A 27 -13.44 6.93 12.88
N HIS A 28 -13.10 7.38 14.09
CA HIS A 28 -13.44 8.71 14.55
C HIS A 28 -12.79 9.82 13.70
N ARG A 29 -11.51 9.66 13.33
CA ARG A 29 -10.78 10.64 12.54
C ARG A 29 -11.30 10.68 11.11
N LEU A 30 -11.55 9.51 10.53
CA LEU A 30 -12.18 9.41 9.22
C LEU A 30 -13.56 10.08 9.22
N GLY A 31 -14.36 9.84 10.25
CA GLY A 31 -15.67 10.45 10.43
C GLY A 31 -15.64 11.98 10.44
N LEU A 32 -14.61 12.59 11.02
CA LEU A 32 -14.44 14.05 10.99
C LEU A 32 -14.14 14.58 9.58
N VAL A 33 -13.25 13.90 8.84
CA VAL A 33 -12.90 14.28 7.46
C VAL A 33 -14.10 14.14 6.53
N LEU A 34 -14.88 13.06 6.67
CA LEU A 34 -16.08 12.84 5.88
C LEU A 34 -17.18 13.86 6.19
N ASP A 35 -17.31 14.30 7.45
CA ASP A 35 -18.26 15.36 7.84
C ASP A 35 -17.89 16.71 7.21
N GLU A 36 -16.60 17.06 7.22
CA GLU A 36 -16.11 18.27 6.56
C GLU A 36 -16.34 18.25 5.05
N TYR A 37 -16.12 17.09 4.42
CA TYR A 37 -16.39 16.89 3.00
C TYR A 37 -17.89 17.04 2.66
N LEU A 38 -18.80 16.48 3.46
CA LEU A 38 -20.24 16.71 3.29
C LEU A 38 -20.60 18.21 3.43
N GLY A 39 -19.96 18.90 4.38
CA GLY A 39 -20.12 20.35 4.53
C GLY A 39 -19.62 21.14 3.31
N HIS A 40 -18.51 20.71 2.71
CA HIS A 40 -17.99 21.31 1.47
C HIS A 40 -18.96 21.09 0.31
N LEU A 41 -19.47 19.87 0.10
CA LEU A 41 -20.46 19.59 -0.94
C LEU A 41 -21.71 20.48 -0.82
N ALA A 42 -22.23 20.67 0.40
CA ALA A 42 -23.37 21.55 0.64
C ALA A 42 -23.08 23.01 0.25
N ARG A 43 -21.85 23.48 0.49
CA ARG A 43 -21.41 24.82 0.08
C ARG A 43 -21.27 24.93 -1.44
N SER A 44 -20.67 23.94 -2.11
CA SER A 44 -20.51 23.95 -3.57
C SER A 44 -21.84 23.92 -4.33
N ILE A 45 -22.85 23.19 -3.83
CA ILE A 45 -24.22 23.26 -4.36
C ILE A 45 -24.78 24.68 -4.19
N SER A 46 -24.64 25.24 -2.99
CA SER A 46 -25.15 26.57 -2.68
C SER A 46 -24.45 27.67 -3.49
N GLY A 47 -23.21 27.44 -3.91
CA GLY A 47 -22.42 28.30 -4.78
C GLY A 47 -22.68 28.10 -6.28
N GLY A 48 -23.48 27.09 -6.66
CA GLY A 48 -23.74 26.75 -8.06
C GLY A 48 -22.55 26.11 -8.78
N GLU A 49 -21.49 25.72 -8.05
CA GLU A 49 -20.31 25.02 -8.58
C GLU A 49 -20.62 23.57 -8.96
N MET A 50 -21.68 23.01 -8.38
CA MET A 50 -22.11 21.63 -8.56
C MET A 50 -23.64 21.57 -8.50
N THR A 51 -24.24 20.66 -9.26
CA THR A 51 -25.69 20.45 -9.21
C THR A 51 -26.10 19.72 -7.92
N VAL A 52 -27.37 19.89 -7.54
CA VAL A 52 -27.95 19.15 -6.40
C VAL A 52 -27.83 17.63 -6.62
N ALA A 53 -28.10 17.15 -7.84
CA ALA A 53 -28.05 15.73 -8.16
C ALA A 53 -26.65 15.14 -7.98
N GLU A 54 -25.60 15.81 -8.47
CA GLU A 54 -24.22 15.38 -8.29
C GLU A 54 -23.83 15.33 -6.81
N GLY A 55 -24.19 16.36 -6.05
CA GLY A 55 -23.90 16.40 -4.63
C GLY A 55 -24.64 15.32 -3.84
N LEU A 56 -25.86 14.96 -4.23
CA LEU A 56 -26.59 13.83 -3.64
C LEU A 56 -25.90 12.50 -3.92
N VAL A 57 -25.44 12.28 -5.16
CA VAL A 57 -24.71 11.07 -5.53
C VAL A 57 -23.41 10.96 -4.73
N LEU A 58 -22.66 12.06 -4.59
CA LEU A 58 -21.43 12.11 -3.82
C LEU A 58 -21.69 11.93 -2.32
N GLY A 59 -22.70 12.58 -1.76
CA GLY A 59 -23.09 12.42 -0.35
C GLY A 59 -23.48 10.99 -0.01
N ASN A 60 -24.26 10.33 -0.87
CA ASN A 60 -24.59 8.92 -0.70
C ASN A 60 -23.35 8.02 -0.77
N ARG A 61 -22.41 8.30 -1.69
CA ARG A 61 -21.13 7.57 -1.76
C ARG A 61 -20.31 7.72 -0.49
N VAL A 62 -20.29 8.89 0.13
CA VAL A 62 -19.61 9.13 1.42
C VAL A 62 -20.20 8.26 2.52
N VAL A 63 -21.53 8.23 2.65
CA VAL A 63 -22.20 7.43 3.68
C VAL A 63 -21.98 5.94 3.44
N ARG A 64 -22.07 5.48 2.18
CA ARG A 64 -21.74 4.09 1.83
C ARG A 64 -20.28 3.77 2.12
N PHE A 65 -19.35 4.66 1.80
CA PHE A 65 -17.95 4.46 2.12
C PHE A 65 -17.74 4.31 3.63
N ALA A 66 -18.33 5.21 4.43
CA ALA A 66 -18.27 5.15 5.89
C ALA A 66 -18.79 3.82 6.47
N SER A 67 -19.76 3.17 5.82
CA SER A 67 -20.29 1.88 6.29
C SER A 67 -19.43 0.67 5.91
N HIS A 68 -18.45 0.82 5.01
CA HIS A 68 -17.60 -0.27 4.53
C HIS A 68 -16.14 -0.15 4.96
N VAL A 69 -15.73 0.99 5.50
CA VAL A 69 -14.37 1.16 6.02
C VAL A 69 -14.27 0.48 7.37
N VAL A 70 -13.57 -0.65 7.39
CA VAL A 70 -13.22 -1.34 8.63
C VAL A 70 -12.37 -0.41 9.49
N PRO A 71 -12.71 -0.20 10.77
CA PRO A 71 -11.85 0.55 11.69
C PRO A 71 -10.46 -0.07 11.69
N LEU A 72 -9.44 0.75 11.40
CA LEU A 72 -8.06 0.28 11.46
C LEU A 72 -7.70 0.05 12.92
N ASP A 73 -7.23 -1.15 13.23
CA ASP A 73 -6.69 -1.47 14.55
C ASP A 73 -5.50 -0.55 14.84
N GLU A 74 -5.61 0.26 15.89
CA GLU A 74 -4.66 1.32 16.26
C GLU A 74 -3.23 0.79 16.45
N ALA A 75 -3.10 -0.54 16.68
CA ALA A 75 -1.84 -1.26 16.81
C ALA A 75 -0.91 -1.18 15.58
N ARG A 76 -1.38 -0.72 14.41
CA ARG A 76 -0.53 -0.56 13.21
C ARG A 76 0.28 0.74 13.16
N HIS A 77 0.04 1.69 14.07
CA HIS A 77 0.89 2.87 14.19
C HIS A 77 2.15 2.54 15.00
N VAL A 78 3.15 1.94 14.35
CA VAL A 78 4.52 2.03 14.87
C VAL A 78 4.96 3.49 14.69
N PRO A 79 5.19 4.26 15.77
CA PRO A 79 5.67 5.63 15.65
C PRO A 79 6.99 5.63 14.88
N ARG A 80 7.08 6.54 13.90
CA ARG A 80 8.24 6.71 13.02
C ARG A 80 9.50 7.19 13.77
N ASP A 81 9.36 7.48 15.05
CA ASP A 81 10.42 7.91 15.97
C ASP A 81 11.21 6.75 16.60
N ARG A 82 10.93 5.49 16.21
CA ARG A 82 11.84 4.41 16.57
C ARG A 82 13.16 4.66 15.83
N PRO A 83 14.30 4.89 16.53
CA PRO A 83 15.57 5.04 15.86
C PRO A 83 15.77 3.82 14.97
N ALA A 84 16.14 4.05 13.71
CA ALA A 84 16.41 2.97 12.78
C ALA A 84 17.37 1.98 13.46
N PRO A 85 17.11 0.66 13.41
CA PRO A 85 18.07 -0.29 13.89
C PRO A 85 19.41 0.00 13.19
N PRO A 86 20.55 -0.11 13.90
CA PRO A 86 21.85 0.08 13.28
C PRO A 86 21.92 -0.76 12.01
N PRO A 87 22.55 -0.25 10.92
CA PRO A 87 22.64 -1.00 9.68
C PRO A 87 23.19 -2.39 10.01
N ALA A 88 22.47 -3.42 9.59
CA ALA A 88 22.93 -4.79 9.76
C ALA A 88 24.35 -4.88 9.16
N PRO A 89 25.30 -5.54 9.84
CA PRO A 89 26.63 -5.74 9.27
C PRO A 89 26.44 -6.33 7.87
N SER A 90 27.04 -5.65 6.89
CA SER A 90 26.89 -6.02 5.49
C SER A 90 27.44 -7.42 5.32
N ARG A 91 26.56 -8.44 5.30
CA ARG A 91 26.95 -9.74 4.79
C ARG A 91 27.38 -9.52 3.34
N PRO A 92 28.55 -10.01 2.91
CA PRO A 92 28.91 -9.93 1.51
C PRO A 92 27.77 -10.52 0.68
N PHE A 93 27.33 -9.76 -0.33
CA PHE A 93 26.26 -10.20 -1.22
C PHE A 93 26.68 -11.52 -1.88
N PRO A 94 25.84 -12.56 -1.86
CA PRO A 94 26.22 -13.93 -2.22
C PRO A 94 26.56 -14.15 -3.70
N TRP A 95 26.46 -13.13 -4.56
CA TRP A 95 26.80 -13.22 -5.97
C TRP A 95 28.15 -12.60 -6.34
N ARG A 96 28.88 -11.98 -5.39
CA ARG A 96 30.24 -11.44 -5.63
C ARG A 96 31.35 -12.51 -5.63
N GLU A 97 31.01 -13.79 -5.76
CA GLU A 97 31.97 -14.90 -5.78
C GLU A 97 32.16 -15.54 -7.17
N ASN A 98 31.54 -15.00 -8.22
CA ASN A 98 31.84 -15.45 -9.58
C ASN A 98 33.12 -14.78 -10.09
N THR A 99 34.26 -15.44 -9.86
CA THR A 99 35.51 -15.10 -10.52
C THR A 99 35.47 -15.68 -11.93
N LEU A 100 35.64 -14.85 -12.96
CA LEU A 100 35.77 -15.31 -14.34
C LEU A 100 37.07 -16.13 -14.45
N VAL A 101 36.98 -17.46 -14.43
CA VAL A 101 38.12 -18.32 -14.72
C VAL A 101 38.31 -18.33 -16.24
N ARG A 102 39.38 -17.70 -16.71
CA ARG A 102 39.82 -17.83 -18.11
C ARG A 102 40.58 -19.15 -18.25
N ASP A 103 40.13 -20.00 -19.15
CA ASP A 103 40.92 -21.16 -19.57
C ASP A 103 42.17 -20.68 -20.32
N ALA A 104 43.27 -21.44 -20.22
CA ALA A 104 44.60 -21.09 -20.75
C ALA A 104 44.66 -20.89 -22.28
N GLU A 105 43.55 -21.12 -23.00
CA GLU A 105 43.43 -20.96 -24.45
C GLU A 105 42.50 -19.80 -24.87
N GLY A 106 42.06 -18.95 -23.93
CA GLY A 106 41.47 -17.65 -24.27
C GLY A 106 40.13 -17.67 -25.02
N ARG A 107 39.31 -18.72 -24.87
CA ARG A 107 37.90 -18.71 -25.31
C ARG A 107 36.97 -18.55 -24.11
N ASP A 108 35.91 -17.78 -24.30
CA ASP A 108 34.94 -17.41 -23.26
C ASP A 108 34.28 -18.67 -22.67
N GLY A 109 34.72 -19.03 -21.46
CA GLY A 109 34.20 -20.15 -20.70
C GLY A 109 32.79 -19.86 -20.16
N SER A 110 31.92 -20.88 -20.26
CA SER A 110 30.57 -20.89 -19.68
C SER A 110 30.58 -20.63 -18.18
N TRP A 111 29.62 -19.84 -17.69
CA TRP A 111 29.39 -19.57 -16.27
C TRP A 111 29.07 -20.90 -15.53
N ARG A 112 29.90 -21.27 -14.55
CA ARG A 112 29.66 -22.43 -13.67
C ARG A 112 29.56 -22.04 -12.20
N LYS A 113 28.75 -22.78 -11.45
CA LYS A 113 28.58 -22.60 -10.00
C LYS A 113 29.70 -23.31 -9.21
N PRO A 114 30.09 -22.81 -8.03
CA PRO A 114 31.00 -23.51 -7.13
C PRO A 114 30.39 -24.87 -6.70
N GLY A 115 31.18 -25.95 -6.82
CA GLY A 115 30.80 -27.29 -6.36
C GLY A 115 30.26 -28.24 -7.43
N GLU A 116 30.23 -27.84 -8.71
CA GLU A 116 29.92 -28.77 -9.80
C GLU A 116 31.10 -29.73 -10.01
N PRO A 117 30.93 -31.07 -9.85
CA PRO A 117 32.03 -32.00 -10.01
C PRO A 117 32.50 -32.02 -11.45
N VAL A 118 33.81 -31.85 -11.65
CA VAL A 118 34.46 -32.03 -12.95
C VAL A 118 34.22 -33.47 -13.37
N ALA A 119 33.41 -33.67 -14.41
CA ALA A 119 33.35 -34.95 -15.10
C ALA A 119 34.74 -35.23 -15.66
N ARG A 120 35.53 -36.04 -14.94
CA ARG A 120 36.80 -36.55 -15.45
C ARG A 120 36.48 -37.29 -16.74
N ALA A 121 37.02 -36.79 -17.85
CA ALA A 121 37.04 -37.51 -19.11
C ALA A 121 37.61 -38.91 -18.84
N ARG A 122 36.78 -39.94 -19.03
CA ARG A 122 37.25 -41.32 -18.99
C ARG A 122 38.21 -41.49 -20.15
N CYS A 123 39.47 -41.78 -19.84
CA CYS A 123 40.46 -42.18 -20.83
C CYS A 123 40.00 -43.51 -21.45
N PRO A 124 39.80 -43.60 -22.78
CA PRO A 124 39.19 -44.78 -23.41
C PRO A 124 40.12 -46.01 -23.51
N THR A 125 41.34 -45.95 -22.97
CA THR A 125 42.34 -47.02 -23.11
C THR A 125 42.54 -47.90 -21.88
N CYS A 126 41.80 -47.69 -20.79
CA CYS A 126 41.93 -48.52 -19.58
C CYS A 126 40.85 -49.62 -19.50
N THR A 127 40.83 -50.55 -20.46
CA THR A 127 40.18 -51.86 -20.31
C THR A 127 41.15 -52.94 -20.78
N GLY A 128 41.70 -53.71 -19.83
CA GLY A 128 42.58 -54.84 -20.13
C GLY A 128 43.17 -55.47 -18.88
N THR A 129 42.39 -56.27 -18.15
CA THR A 129 42.54 -57.74 -17.98
C THR A 129 41.56 -58.23 -16.92
#